data_AF-A0A674EE48-F1
#
_entry.id   AF-A0A674EE48-F1
#
_cell.length_a   1.000
_cell.length_b   1.000
_cell.length_c   1.000
_cell.angle_alpha   90.00
_cell.angle_beta   90.00
_cell.angle_gamma   90.00
#
_symmetry.space_group_name_H-M   'P 1'
#
loop_
_entity.id
_entity.type
_entity.pdbx_description
1 polymer ?
#
loop_
_entity_poly.entity_id
_entity_poly.type
_entity_poly.pdbx_seq_one_letter_code
_entity_poly.pdbx_strand_id
1 'polypeptide(L)'
;YVIHNPCADTGQSILKLIFLLVLTSATSALDNGLMRTPPMGWMSWERFHCNIDCENDPKNCISENLFRGMADRLAEDGWKEMGYDHVMIDDCWSSMLRDKDGRLQPDPQRFPGGIAKLARYLHNRGLKLGIYGDLGTHTCGGYPGTTLDKIETDAQMFASWGVDFLKLDGCYSNEEEQQKGYPLMSKALNATGRPIGYSCSWPAYRGGLLPSVCFIMLPVTQ
;
A
#
# COMPACT_ATOMS: atom_id res chain seq x y z
N TYR A 1 15.50 62.78 36.59
CA TYR A 1 16.21 61.63 36.01
C TYR A 1 16.43 60.59 37.09
N VAL A 2 15.59 59.56 37.14
CA VAL A 2 15.79 58.37 37.98
C VAL A 2 15.86 57.21 37.01
N ILE A 3 17.01 56.53 37.00
CA ILE A 3 17.30 55.37 36.16
C ILE A 3 16.75 54.13 36.88
N HIS A 4 15.86 53.39 36.23
CA HIS A 4 15.48 52.04 36.66
C HIS A 4 16.23 51.00 35.82
N ASN A 5 17.00 50.15 36.48
CA ASN A 5 17.51 48.90 35.95
C ASN A 5 16.45 47.80 36.12
N PRO A 6 16.19 46.97 35.10
CA PRO A 6 15.68 45.63 35.31
C PRO A 6 16.73 44.60 34.87
N CYS A 7 17.37 43.96 35.85
CA CYS A 7 17.90 42.60 35.73
C CYS A 7 16.88 41.68 36.39
N ALA A 8 16.10 40.93 35.60
CA ALA A 8 15.47 39.65 35.97
C ALA A 8 14.46 39.27 34.88
N ASP A 9 14.86 38.49 33.86
CA ASP A 9 13.93 37.52 33.25
C ASP A 9 14.55 36.47 32.29
N THR A 10 15.84 36.16 32.41
CA THR A 10 16.53 35.25 31.47
C THR A 10 16.42 33.77 31.84
N GLY A 11 15.93 33.41 33.04
CA GLY A 11 15.87 32.03 33.53
C GLY A 11 14.62 31.24 33.11
N GLN A 12 13.50 31.91 32.85
CA GLN A 12 12.21 31.24 32.59
C GLN A 12 12.00 30.86 31.11
N SER A 13 12.81 31.45 30.22
CA SER A 13 12.75 31.20 28.77
C SER A 13 13.49 29.91 28.36
N ILE A 14 14.59 29.57 29.05
CA ILE A 14 15.39 28.37 28.75
C ILE A 14 14.65 27.08 29.16
N LEU A 15 13.96 27.09 30.30
CA LEU A 15 13.19 25.92 30.76
C LEU A 15 11.99 25.60 29.85
N LYS A 16 11.33 26.64 29.30
CA LYS A 16 10.26 26.50 28.31
C LYS A 16 10.78 25.96 26.97
N LEU A 17 11.98 26.36 26.56
CA LEU A 17 12.60 25.86 25.33
C LEU A 17 13.00 24.37 25.44
N ILE A 18 13.49 23.95 26.61
CA ILE A 18 13.81 22.54 26.89
C ILE A 18 12.53 21.68 26.93
N PHE A 19 11.44 22.19 27.53
CA PHE A 19 10.15 21.48 27.55
C PHE A 19 9.51 21.37 26.15
N LEU A 20 9.72 22.37 25.28
CA LEU A 20 9.26 22.34 23.89
C LEU A 20 10.07 21.35 23.02
N LEU A 21 11.36 21.18 23.31
CA LEU A 21 12.25 20.21 22.64
C LEU A 21 12.00 18.76 23.07
N VAL A 22 11.39 18.51 24.23
CA VAL A 22 11.04 17.16 24.71
C VAL A 22 9.68 16.68 24.15
N LEU A 23 8.85 17.59 23.64
CA LEU A 23 7.54 17.30 23.05
C LEU A 23 7.57 17.02 21.54
N THR A 24 8.74 17.02 20.91
CA THR A 24 8.91 16.43 19.57
C THR A 24 8.84 14.91 19.69
N SER A 25 7.61 14.41 19.86
CA SER A 25 7.31 13.00 19.60
C SER A 25 7.86 12.71 18.21
N ALA A 26 8.91 11.90 18.13
CA ALA A 26 9.52 11.53 16.86
C ALA A 26 8.46 10.73 16.08
N THR A 27 7.72 11.42 15.23
CA THR A 27 6.73 10.82 14.35
C THR A 27 7.51 9.98 13.35
N SER A 28 7.55 8.67 13.60
CA SER A 28 8.19 7.72 12.70
C SER A 28 7.21 7.46 11.55
N ALA A 29 7.36 8.21 10.47
CA ALA A 29 6.75 7.84 9.19
C ALA A 29 7.40 6.54 8.67
N LEU A 30 6.71 5.81 7.80
CA LEU A 30 7.31 4.67 7.10
C LEU A 30 8.41 5.20 6.16
N ASP A 31 9.64 5.25 6.64
CA ASP A 31 10.82 5.58 5.83
C ASP A 31 11.49 4.29 5.33
N ASN A 32 10.81 3.58 4.44
CA ASN A 32 11.29 2.30 3.89
C ASN A 32 12.24 2.47 2.68
N GLY A 33 12.68 3.70 2.39
CA GLY A 33 13.59 4.02 1.28
C GLY A 33 12.96 3.97 -0.12
N LEU A 34 11.66 3.62 -0.24
CA LEU A 34 10.93 3.59 -1.51
C LEU A 34 10.18 4.91 -1.77
N MET A 35 9.66 5.06 -3.00
CA MET A 35 8.79 6.16 -3.42
C MET A 35 9.33 7.57 -3.12
N ARG A 36 10.66 7.75 -3.23
CA ARG A 36 11.31 9.08 -3.15
C ARG A 36 10.87 9.99 -4.29
N THR A 37 10.43 9.41 -5.40
CA THR A 37 9.65 10.05 -6.46
C THR A 37 8.28 9.37 -6.55
N PRO A 38 7.24 10.04 -7.08
CA PRO A 38 5.94 9.40 -7.29
C PRO A 38 6.07 8.09 -8.09
N PRO A 39 5.36 7.01 -7.72
CA PRO A 39 5.39 5.77 -8.47
C PRO A 39 4.84 5.98 -9.87
N MET A 40 5.48 5.34 -10.86
CA MET A 40 5.05 5.34 -12.25
C MET A 40 4.84 3.90 -12.70
N GLY A 41 3.73 3.66 -13.39
CA GLY A 41 3.38 2.31 -13.84
C GLY A 41 1.98 2.23 -14.43
N TRP A 42 1.45 1.02 -14.43
CA TRP A 42 0.15 0.65 -14.95
C TRP A 42 -0.67 -0.08 -13.89
N MET A 43 -1.98 0.15 -13.84
CA MET A 43 -2.91 -0.50 -12.91
C MET A 43 -4.16 -0.97 -13.67
N SER A 44 -4.68 -2.16 -13.34
CA SER A 44 -5.78 -2.77 -14.09
C SER A 44 -7.14 -2.06 -13.94
N TRP A 45 -7.39 -1.40 -12.80
CA TRP A 45 -8.76 -1.07 -12.36
C TRP A 45 -9.57 -0.20 -13.33
N GLU A 46 -9.04 0.94 -13.77
CA GLU A 46 -9.84 1.92 -14.52
C GLU A 46 -10.30 1.36 -15.87
N ARG A 47 -9.44 0.61 -16.56
CA ARG A 47 -9.73 0.09 -17.89
C ARG A 47 -10.39 -1.29 -17.89
N PHE A 48 -10.00 -2.17 -16.96
CA PHE A 48 -10.41 -3.58 -16.97
C PHE A 48 -11.41 -3.93 -15.87
N HIS A 49 -11.56 -3.06 -14.86
CA HIS A 49 -12.48 -3.23 -13.74
C HIS A 49 -12.36 -4.63 -13.12
N CYS A 50 -13.52 -5.25 -12.85
CA CYS A 50 -13.66 -6.60 -12.31
C CYS A 50 -14.12 -7.59 -13.41
N ASN A 51 -13.62 -7.46 -14.64
CA ASN A 51 -13.97 -8.42 -15.70
C ASN A 51 -13.32 -9.79 -15.41
N ILE A 52 -14.11 -10.78 -15.02
CA ILE A 52 -13.63 -12.15 -14.74
C ILE A 52 -14.07 -13.17 -15.79
N ASP A 53 -14.77 -12.75 -16.84
CA ASP A 53 -15.28 -13.63 -17.90
C ASP A 53 -14.16 -13.97 -18.89
N CYS A 54 -13.27 -14.88 -18.49
CA CYS A 54 -12.19 -15.36 -19.35
C CYS A 54 -12.64 -16.35 -20.42
N GLU A 55 -13.86 -16.85 -20.36
CA GLU A 55 -14.40 -17.74 -21.40
C GLU A 55 -14.80 -16.95 -22.64
N ASN A 56 -15.53 -15.84 -22.45
CA ASN A 56 -16.02 -15.01 -23.55
C ASN A 56 -15.10 -13.82 -23.85
N ASP A 57 -14.31 -13.36 -22.89
CA ASP A 57 -13.39 -12.22 -23.06
C ASP A 57 -11.96 -12.51 -22.54
N PRO A 58 -11.27 -13.55 -23.09
CA PRO A 58 -9.97 -14.02 -22.58
C PRO A 58 -8.84 -13.01 -22.70
N LYS A 59 -9.00 -11.95 -23.50
CA LYS A 59 -7.97 -10.92 -23.71
C LYS A 59 -8.06 -9.77 -22.71
N ASN A 60 -9.22 -9.54 -22.11
CA ASN A 60 -9.45 -8.42 -21.19
C ASN A 60 -9.87 -8.86 -19.79
N CYS A 61 -10.14 -10.15 -19.55
CA CYS A 61 -10.41 -10.62 -18.21
C CYS A 61 -9.18 -10.49 -17.29
N ILE A 62 -9.41 -10.23 -16.00
CA ILE A 62 -8.40 -10.18 -14.94
C ILE A 62 -7.77 -11.56 -14.77
N SER A 63 -6.62 -11.76 -15.40
CA SER A 63 -5.93 -13.06 -15.48
C SER A 63 -4.42 -12.89 -15.56
N GLU A 64 -3.65 -13.95 -15.25
CA GLU A 64 -2.19 -13.96 -15.39
C GLU A 64 -1.74 -13.51 -16.79
N ASN A 65 -2.47 -13.91 -17.83
CA ASN A 65 -2.16 -13.54 -19.22
C ASN A 65 -2.26 -12.03 -19.46
N LEU A 66 -3.27 -11.36 -18.90
CA LEU A 66 -3.41 -9.90 -18.99
C LEU A 66 -2.17 -9.21 -18.41
N PHE A 67 -1.77 -9.58 -17.20
CA PHE A 67 -0.63 -8.94 -16.52
C PHE A 67 0.71 -9.27 -17.19
N ARG A 68 0.88 -10.48 -17.73
CA ARG A 68 2.08 -10.82 -18.53
C ARG A 68 2.14 -10.02 -19.83
N GLY A 69 1.01 -9.87 -20.52
CA GLY A 69 0.91 -9.06 -21.73
C GLY A 69 1.24 -7.59 -21.46
N MET A 70 0.73 -7.00 -20.37
CA MET A 70 1.06 -5.63 -19.99
C MET A 70 2.53 -5.49 -19.57
N ALA A 71 3.09 -6.48 -18.88
CA ALA A 71 4.51 -6.49 -18.54
C ALA A 71 5.40 -6.53 -19.80
N ASP A 72 5.02 -7.31 -20.82
CA ASP A 72 5.75 -7.32 -22.10
C ASP A 72 5.68 -5.94 -22.78
N ARG A 73 4.51 -5.32 -22.87
CA ARG A 73 4.35 -3.97 -23.45
C ARG A 73 5.16 -2.92 -22.70
N LEU A 74 5.13 -2.93 -21.37
CA LEU A 74 5.91 -1.96 -20.58
C LEU A 74 7.42 -2.14 -20.80
N ALA A 75 7.89 -3.38 -20.94
CA ALA A 75 9.30 -3.69 -21.10
C ALA A 75 9.83 -3.52 -22.54
N GLU A 76 8.97 -3.60 -23.55
CA GLU A 76 9.37 -3.63 -24.96
C GLU A 76 9.03 -2.34 -25.72
N ASP A 77 8.01 -1.59 -25.29
CA ASP A 77 7.48 -0.46 -26.06
C ASP A 77 8.01 0.92 -25.59
N GLY A 78 9.01 0.95 -24.69
CA GLY A 78 9.65 2.19 -24.22
C GLY A 78 9.14 2.74 -22.89
N TRP A 79 8.08 2.18 -22.30
CA TRP A 79 7.48 2.70 -21.06
C TRP A 79 8.41 2.58 -19.86
N LYS A 80 9.06 1.43 -19.70
CA LYS A 80 10.02 1.19 -18.63
C LYS A 80 11.21 2.15 -18.72
N GLU A 81 11.69 2.42 -19.93
CA GLU A 81 12.79 3.37 -20.19
C GLU A 81 12.40 4.80 -19.79
N MET A 82 11.10 5.13 -19.87
CA MET A 82 10.52 6.38 -19.41
C MET A 82 10.16 6.39 -17.91
N GLY A 83 10.48 5.31 -17.18
CA GLY A 83 10.29 5.19 -15.73
C GLY A 83 9.00 4.49 -15.28
N TYR A 84 8.15 4.03 -16.21
CA TYR A 84 6.95 3.25 -15.85
C TYR A 84 7.35 1.78 -15.60
N ASP A 85 7.69 1.46 -14.36
CA ASP A 85 8.26 0.16 -13.99
C ASP A 85 7.34 -0.71 -13.12
N HIS A 86 6.18 -0.21 -12.69
CA HIS A 86 5.20 -0.99 -11.92
C HIS A 86 4.06 -1.53 -12.79
N VAL A 87 3.69 -2.79 -12.59
CA VAL A 87 2.45 -3.40 -13.07
C VAL A 87 1.63 -3.81 -11.86
N MET A 88 0.47 -3.20 -11.67
CA MET A 88 -0.33 -3.31 -10.44
C MET A 88 -1.62 -4.10 -10.71
N ILE A 89 -1.77 -5.21 -9.99
CA ILE A 89 -3.01 -5.97 -9.89
C ILE A 89 -3.95 -5.22 -8.94
N ASP A 90 -5.12 -4.82 -9.42
CA ASP A 90 -6.19 -4.29 -8.58
C ASP A 90 -7.15 -5.41 -8.12
N ASP A 91 -8.37 -5.07 -7.68
CA ASP A 91 -9.34 -6.02 -7.13
C ASP A 91 -9.69 -7.17 -8.11
N CYS A 92 -10.39 -8.19 -7.59
CA CYS A 92 -10.90 -9.35 -8.32
C CYS A 92 -9.85 -10.35 -8.81
N TRP A 93 -8.63 -10.32 -8.28
CA TRP A 93 -7.58 -11.29 -8.61
C TRP A 93 -7.67 -12.60 -7.80
N SER A 94 -8.21 -12.52 -6.58
CA SER A 94 -8.20 -13.63 -5.63
C SER A 94 -9.32 -14.64 -5.91
N SER A 95 -9.17 -15.83 -5.34
CA SER A 95 -10.26 -16.77 -5.17
C SER A 95 -11.27 -16.25 -4.14
N MET A 96 -12.52 -16.68 -4.23
CA MET A 96 -13.56 -16.40 -3.22
C MET A 96 -13.28 -17.09 -1.88
N LEU A 97 -12.31 -18.02 -1.82
CA LEU A 97 -11.93 -18.73 -0.62
C LEU A 97 -10.46 -18.43 -0.30
N ARG A 98 -10.17 -18.27 1.00
CA ARG A 98 -8.80 -18.38 1.51
C ARG A 98 -8.35 -19.84 1.48
N ASP A 99 -7.04 -20.08 1.46
CA ASP A 99 -6.48 -21.42 1.52
C ASP A 99 -6.67 -22.09 2.90
N LYS A 100 -6.22 -23.33 3.03
CA LYS A 100 -6.34 -24.11 4.28
C LYS A 100 -5.61 -23.48 5.48
N ASP A 101 -4.61 -22.63 5.22
CA ASP A 101 -3.82 -21.93 6.22
C ASP A 101 -4.38 -20.51 6.48
N GLY A 102 -5.53 -20.18 5.86
CA GLY A 102 -6.21 -18.91 6.02
C GLY A 102 -5.60 -17.76 5.23
N ARG A 103 -4.76 -18.03 4.23
CA ARG A 103 -4.12 -17.02 3.36
C ARG A 103 -4.99 -16.70 2.15
N LEU A 104 -4.87 -15.49 1.61
CA LEU A 104 -5.41 -15.21 0.28
C LEU A 104 -4.74 -16.13 -0.75
N GLN A 105 -5.49 -16.51 -1.78
CA GLN A 105 -4.95 -17.28 -2.90
C GLN A 105 -5.51 -16.69 -4.19
N PRO A 106 -4.73 -16.66 -5.28
CA PRO A 106 -5.22 -16.19 -6.55
C PRO A 106 -6.27 -17.17 -7.09
N ASP A 107 -7.16 -16.68 -7.95
CA ASP A 107 -8.11 -17.55 -8.65
C ASP A 107 -7.33 -18.61 -9.47
N PRO A 108 -7.54 -19.92 -9.22
CA PRO A 108 -6.71 -20.95 -9.84
C PRO A 108 -6.94 -21.12 -11.34
N GLN A 109 -8.09 -20.68 -11.87
CA GLN A 109 -8.38 -20.75 -13.29
C GLN A 109 -7.76 -19.56 -14.04
N ARG A 110 -7.84 -18.37 -13.45
CA ARG A 110 -7.34 -17.12 -14.07
C ARG A 110 -5.85 -16.89 -13.82
N PHE A 111 -5.29 -17.44 -12.75
CA PHE A 111 -3.88 -17.33 -12.37
C PHE A 111 -3.27 -18.71 -12.07
N PRO A 112 -3.23 -19.63 -13.05
CA PRO A 112 -2.79 -21.02 -12.84
C PRO A 112 -1.31 -21.13 -12.44
N GLY A 113 -0.47 -20.14 -12.75
CA GLY A 113 0.93 -20.10 -12.31
C GLY A 113 1.15 -19.52 -10.91
N GLY A 114 0.12 -18.89 -10.33
CA GLY A 114 0.18 -18.18 -9.05
C GLY A 114 0.97 -16.86 -9.09
N ILE A 115 0.75 -16.02 -8.07
CA ILE A 115 1.33 -14.67 -8.00
C ILE A 115 2.86 -14.70 -7.93
N ALA A 116 3.46 -15.64 -7.18
CA ALA A 116 4.92 -15.72 -7.07
C ALA A 116 5.62 -15.97 -8.41
N LYS A 117 5.00 -16.74 -9.31
CA LYS A 117 5.53 -16.96 -10.66
C LYS A 117 5.35 -15.73 -11.54
N LEU A 118 4.22 -15.04 -11.42
CA LEU A 118 3.97 -13.77 -12.10
C LEU A 118 4.97 -12.70 -11.65
N ALA A 119 5.23 -12.54 -10.35
CA ALA A 119 6.22 -11.60 -9.82
C ALA A 119 7.61 -11.85 -10.45
N ARG A 120 8.07 -13.11 -10.46
CA ARG A 120 9.34 -13.48 -11.13
C ARG A 120 9.35 -13.14 -12.62
N TYR A 121 8.22 -13.32 -13.32
CA TYR A 121 8.11 -12.97 -14.74
C TYR A 121 8.35 -11.47 -14.98
N LEU A 122 7.77 -10.61 -14.12
CA LEU A 122 7.95 -9.16 -14.16
C LEU A 122 9.38 -8.76 -13.76
N HIS A 123 9.90 -9.32 -12.68
CA HIS A 123 11.26 -9.04 -12.20
C HIS A 123 12.33 -9.36 -13.25
N ASN A 124 12.17 -10.47 -14.00
CA ASN A 124 13.07 -10.83 -15.10
C ASN A 124 13.09 -9.82 -16.25
N ARG A 125 12.12 -8.89 -16.30
CA ARG A 125 12.03 -7.80 -17.28
C ARG A 125 12.46 -6.44 -16.70
N GLY A 126 12.91 -6.42 -15.45
CA GLY A 126 13.22 -5.20 -14.71
C GLY A 126 11.97 -4.43 -14.26
N LEU A 127 10.81 -5.07 -14.20
CA LEU A 127 9.56 -4.48 -13.71
C LEU A 127 9.27 -4.92 -12.27
N LYS A 128 8.32 -4.25 -11.62
CA LYS A 128 7.85 -4.47 -10.25
C LYS A 128 6.39 -4.90 -10.24
N LEU A 129 6.03 -5.82 -9.34
CA LEU A 129 4.64 -6.27 -9.19
C LEU A 129 3.95 -5.54 -8.04
N GLY A 130 2.85 -4.87 -8.34
CA GLY A 130 1.89 -4.41 -7.34
C GLY A 130 0.71 -5.37 -7.19
N ILE A 131 0.14 -5.43 -5.98
CA ILE A 131 -1.06 -6.21 -5.66
C ILE A 131 -2.05 -5.38 -4.84
N TYR A 132 -3.27 -5.87 -4.79
CA TYR A 132 -4.39 -5.28 -4.08
C TYR A 132 -4.82 -6.14 -2.89
N GLY A 133 -5.11 -5.47 -1.78
CA GLY A 133 -5.91 -6.00 -0.69
C GLY A 133 -6.90 -4.93 -0.21
N ASP A 134 -7.78 -5.31 0.71
CA ASP A 134 -8.74 -4.42 1.35
C ASP A 134 -8.67 -4.58 2.86
N LEU A 135 -8.56 -3.49 3.60
CA LEU A 135 -8.73 -3.51 5.05
C LEU A 135 -10.22 -3.57 5.39
N GLY A 136 -10.72 -4.79 5.57
CA GLY A 136 -12.11 -5.07 5.84
C GLY A 136 -12.43 -6.55 5.72
N THR A 137 -13.70 -6.90 5.88
CA THR A 137 -14.13 -8.31 5.72
C THR A 137 -14.11 -8.77 4.27
N HIS A 138 -14.32 -7.86 3.32
CA HIS A 138 -14.35 -8.10 1.89
C HIS A 138 -13.66 -6.97 1.14
N THR A 139 -13.20 -7.24 -0.08
CA THR A 139 -12.84 -6.19 -1.03
C THR A 139 -14.07 -5.46 -1.54
N CYS A 140 -13.90 -4.30 -2.17
CA CYS A 140 -15.01 -3.58 -2.80
C CYS A 140 -15.75 -4.43 -3.87
N GLY A 141 -15.05 -5.35 -4.55
CA GLY A 141 -15.59 -6.33 -5.48
C GLY A 141 -16.17 -7.60 -4.83
N GLY A 142 -16.19 -7.68 -3.49
CA GLY A 142 -16.80 -8.78 -2.73
C GLY A 142 -15.90 -9.99 -2.49
N TYR A 143 -14.59 -9.90 -2.79
CA TYR A 143 -13.63 -10.97 -2.54
C TYR A 143 -13.16 -10.98 -1.08
N PRO A 144 -12.47 -12.02 -0.58
CA PRO A 144 -11.98 -12.04 0.80
C PRO A 144 -11.08 -10.83 1.11
N GLY A 145 -11.44 -10.04 2.12
CA GLY A 145 -10.67 -8.90 2.61
C GLY A 145 -9.65 -9.30 3.67
N THR A 146 -8.82 -8.34 4.08
CA THR A 146 -7.82 -8.45 5.14
C THR A 146 -8.37 -7.86 6.43
N THR A 147 -8.94 -8.70 7.29
CA THR A 147 -9.35 -8.31 8.64
C THR A 147 -8.14 -8.09 9.56
N LEU A 148 -8.35 -7.44 10.71
CA LEU A 148 -7.27 -7.10 11.66
C LEU A 148 -6.42 -8.33 12.06
N ASP A 149 -7.03 -9.49 12.24
CA ASP A 149 -6.35 -10.75 12.59
C ASP A 149 -5.56 -11.37 11.43
N LYS A 150 -5.80 -10.94 10.18
CA LYS A 150 -5.13 -11.44 8.98
C LYS A 150 -3.97 -10.59 8.51
N ILE A 151 -3.82 -9.36 9.03
CA ILE A 151 -2.81 -8.40 8.59
C ILE A 151 -1.40 -9.01 8.53
N GLU A 152 -0.94 -9.65 9.60
CA GLU A 152 0.41 -10.24 9.62
C GLU A 152 0.56 -11.39 8.64
N THR A 153 -0.47 -12.24 8.54
CA THR A 153 -0.48 -13.39 7.64
C THR A 153 -0.42 -12.95 6.18
N ASP A 154 -1.24 -11.97 5.80
CA ASP A 154 -1.33 -11.48 4.44
C ASP A 154 -0.09 -10.66 4.05
N ALA A 155 0.46 -9.85 4.96
CA ALA A 155 1.72 -9.14 4.73
C ALA A 155 2.88 -10.12 4.44
N GLN A 156 3.04 -11.16 5.27
CA GLN A 156 4.07 -12.19 5.06
C GLN A 156 3.85 -12.96 3.76
N MET A 157 2.60 -13.27 3.43
CA MET A 157 2.25 -13.91 2.16
C MET A 157 2.64 -13.04 0.96
N PHE A 158 2.29 -11.75 0.93
CA PHE A 158 2.67 -10.84 -0.16
C PHE A 158 4.20 -10.76 -0.31
N ALA A 159 4.93 -10.63 0.80
CA ALA A 159 6.38 -10.63 0.78
C ALA A 159 6.95 -11.96 0.24
N SER A 160 6.38 -13.10 0.64
CA SER A 160 6.80 -14.43 0.17
C SER A 160 6.59 -14.64 -1.33
N TRP A 161 5.61 -13.96 -1.92
CA TRP A 161 5.37 -13.98 -3.36
C TRP A 161 6.28 -13.03 -4.15
N GLY A 162 7.05 -12.17 -3.46
CA GLY A 162 7.89 -11.18 -4.11
C GLY A 162 7.13 -9.95 -4.62
N VAL A 163 6.01 -9.60 -3.98
CA VAL A 163 5.28 -8.36 -4.29
C VAL A 163 6.13 -7.14 -3.93
N ASP A 164 6.09 -6.09 -4.74
CA ASP A 164 6.86 -4.85 -4.55
C ASP A 164 5.99 -3.66 -4.10
N PHE A 165 4.67 -3.77 -4.27
CA PHE A 165 3.72 -2.71 -3.95
C PHE A 165 2.38 -3.28 -3.49
N LEU A 166 1.81 -2.72 -2.42
CA LEU A 166 0.46 -3.04 -1.95
C LEU A 166 -0.41 -1.78 -2.02
N LYS A 167 -1.52 -1.86 -2.74
CA LYS A 167 -2.68 -0.99 -2.51
C LYS A 167 -3.57 -1.66 -1.47
N LEU A 168 -3.86 -0.97 -0.38
CA LEU A 168 -4.82 -1.42 0.63
C LEU A 168 -6.02 -0.48 0.64
N ASP A 169 -7.16 -1.03 0.21
CA ASP A 169 -8.45 -0.35 0.23
C ASP A 169 -9.12 -0.40 1.61
N GLY A 170 -10.34 0.13 1.73
CA GLY A 170 -11.05 0.17 3.01
C GLY A 170 -12.55 -0.07 2.91
N CYS A 171 -13.01 -0.85 1.92
CA CYS A 171 -14.41 -1.25 1.90
C CYS A 171 -14.70 -2.23 3.06
N TYR A 172 -15.96 -2.33 3.46
CA TYR A 172 -16.40 -3.30 4.49
C TYR A 172 -15.60 -3.27 5.81
N SER A 173 -15.12 -2.07 6.20
CA SER A 173 -14.57 -1.76 7.51
C SER A 173 -15.17 -0.47 8.07
N ASN A 174 -15.13 -0.34 9.39
CA ASN A 174 -15.50 0.87 10.11
C ASN A 174 -14.28 1.75 10.44
N GLU A 175 -14.54 2.94 10.99
CA GLU A 175 -13.50 3.90 11.35
C GLU A 175 -12.43 3.34 12.30
N GLU A 176 -12.85 2.60 13.32
CA GLU A 176 -11.94 2.05 14.33
C GLU A 176 -11.02 0.99 13.72
N GLU A 177 -11.57 0.15 12.85
CA GLU A 177 -10.80 -0.85 12.10
C GLU A 177 -9.78 -0.17 11.18
N GLN A 178 -10.15 0.91 10.49
CA GLN A 178 -9.24 1.66 9.63
C GLN A 178 -8.12 2.33 10.43
N GLN A 179 -8.47 3.00 11.54
CA GLN A 179 -7.51 3.63 12.45
C GLN A 179 -6.46 2.65 12.97
N LYS A 180 -6.85 1.40 13.25
CA LYS A 180 -5.92 0.36 13.72
C LYS A 180 -5.18 -0.32 12.57
N GLY A 181 -5.91 -0.72 11.54
CA GLY A 181 -5.44 -1.65 10.52
C GLY A 181 -4.44 -1.06 9.55
N TYR A 182 -4.62 0.20 9.11
CA TYR A 182 -3.66 0.83 8.19
C TYR A 182 -2.26 0.95 8.82
N PRO A 183 -2.11 1.41 10.08
CA PRO A 183 -0.85 1.33 10.80
C PRO A 183 -0.30 -0.07 11.03
N LEU A 184 -1.17 -1.03 11.39
CA LEU A 184 -0.75 -2.41 11.63
C LEU A 184 -0.21 -3.05 10.35
N MET A 185 -0.82 -2.81 9.19
CA MET A 185 -0.32 -3.29 7.91
C MET A 185 1.04 -2.67 7.57
N SER A 186 1.23 -1.37 7.80
CA SER A 186 2.55 -0.73 7.63
C SER A 186 3.64 -1.42 8.46
N LYS A 187 3.35 -1.68 9.75
CA LYS A 187 4.27 -2.42 10.65
C LYS A 187 4.51 -3.85 10.16
N ALA A 188 3.46 -4.55 9.76
CA ALA A 188 3.54 -5.93 9.28
C ALA A 188 4.37 -6.05 7.99
N LEU A 189 4.16 -5.16 7.02
CA LEU A 189 4.97 -5.07 5.79
C LEU A 189 6.44 -4.83 6.12
N ASN A 190 6.75 -3.88 7.00
CA ASN A 190 8.12 -3.61 7.43
C ASN A 190 8.76 -4.83 8.13
N ALA A 191 7.99 -5.54 8.96
CA ALA A 191 8.46 -6.74 9.67
C ALA A 191 8.77 -7.93 8.74
N THR A 192 8.29 -7.93 7.49
CA THR A 192 8.66 -8.96 6.51
C THR A 192 10.13 -8.87 6.06
N GLY A 193 10.77 -7.70 6.23
CA GLY A 193 12.11 -7.42 5.73
C GLY A 193 12.19 -7.18 4.21
N ARG A 194 11.09 -7.33 3.48
CA ARG A 194 11.00 -6.96 2.06
C ARG A 194 10.52 -5.52 1.93
N PRO A 195 11.24 -4.64 1.19
CA PRO A 195 10.72 -3.32 0.85
C PRO A 195 9.47 -3.46 -0.03
N ILE A 196 8.31 -3.07 0.49
CA ILE A 196 7.02 -3.05 -0.23
C ILE A 196 6.49 -1.62 -0.17
N GLY A 197 6.24 -1.01 -1.33
CA GLY A 197 5.56 0.28 -1.41
C GLY A 197 4.12 0.14 -0.92
N TYR A 198 3.61 1.13 -0.19
CA TYR A 198 2.32 1.02 0.49
C TYR A 198 1.42 2.20 0.12
N SER A 199 0.37 1.92 -0.66
CA SER A 199 -0.68 2.87 -1.03
C SER A 199 -1.89 2.65 -0.13
N CYS A 200 -2.24 3.69 0.63
CA CYS A 200 -3.33 3.65 1.59
C CYS A 200 -4.55 4.42 1.07
N SER A 201 -5.69 3.76 0.91
CA SER A 201 -6.94 4.46 0.58
C SER A 201 -7.58 5.15 1.79
N TRP A 202 -7.06 4.97 3.01
CA TRP A 202 -7.68 5.41 4.27
C TRP A 202 -8.32 6.81 4.21
N PRO A 203 -7.64 7.88 3.77
CA PRO A 203 -8.24 9.21 3.80
C PRO A 203 -9.50 9.31 2.91
N ALA A 204 -9.58 8.58 1.80
CA ALA A 204 -10.73 8.60 0.91
C ALA A 204 -12.02 8.14 1.63
N TYR A 205 -11.91 7.14 2.50
CA TYR A 205 -13.01 6.64 3.33
C TYR A 205 -13.34 7.55 4.53
N ARG A 206 -12.56 8.61 4.74
CA ARG A 206 -12.74 9.62 5.79
C ARG A 206 -13.22 10.98 5.26
N GLY A 207 -13.69 11.04 4.02
CA GLY A 207 -14.08 12.29 3.36
C GLY A 207 -12.94 12.99 2.62
N GLY A 208 -11.84 12.27 2.36
CA GLY A 208 -10.68 12.75 1.62
C GLY A 208 -9.53 13.24 2.52
N LEU A 209 -8.40 13.55 1.88
CA LEU A 209 -7.35 14.34 2.52
C LEU A 209 -7.88 15.77 2.70
N LEU A 210 -7.85 16.31 3.92
CA LEU A 210 -8.15 17.73 4.12
C LEU A 210 -7.21 18.57 3.23
N PRO A 211 -7.66 19.67 2.61
CA PRO A 211 -6.84 20.50 1.70
C PRO A 211 -5.58 21.10 2.36
N SER A 212 -5.40 20.93 3.67
CA SER A 212 -4.30 21.48 4.47
C SER A 212 -3.30 20.42 4.99
N VAL A 213 -3.39 19.15 4.57
CA VAL A 213 -2.45 18.12 5.05
C VAL A 213 -1.10 18.30 4.37
N CYS A 214 -0.11 18.78 5.13
CA CYS A 214 1.28 18.75 4.73
C CYS A 214 1.73 17.29 4.62
N PHE A 215 2.09 16.84 3.41
CA PHE A 215 2.45 15.45 3.08
C PHE A 215 3.66 14.89 3.87
N ILE A 216 4.35 15.72 4.66
CA ILE A 216 5.43 15.32 5.57
C ILE A 216 4.87 14.74 6.89
N MET A 217 3.61 15.02 7.22
CA MET A 217 2.97 14.60 8.47
C MET A 217 1.69 13.81 8.19
N LEU A 218 1.84 12.53 7.83
CA LEU A 218 0.90 11.50 8.26
C LEU A 218 1.53 10.80 9.47
N PRO A 219 1.35 11.33 10.70
CA PRO A 219 1.71 10.58 11.88
C PRO A 219 0.72 9.44 12.07
N VAL A 220 1.22 8.21 12.17
CA VAL A 220 0.55 7.18 12.97
C VAL A 220 0.77 7.60 14.42
N THR A 221 -0.25 8.16 15.05
CA THR A 221 -0.25 8.41 16.50
C THR A 221 -0.22 7.08 17.25
N GLN A 222 0.64 6.99 18.26
CA GLN A 222 0.65 5.93 19.28
C GLN A 222 -0.61 5.98 20.13
#